data_AF-A0A381QD91-F1
#
_entry.id   AF-A0A381QD91-F1
#
_cell.length_a   1.000
_cell.length_b   1.000
_cell.length_c   1.000
_cell.angle_alpha   90.00
_cell.angle_beta   90.00
_cell.angle_gamma   90.00
#
_symmetry.space_group_name_H-M   'P 1'
#
loop_
_entity.id
_entity.type
_entity.pdbx_description
1 polymer ?
#
loop_
_entity_poly.entity_id
_entity_poly.type
_entity_poly.pdbx_seq_one_letter_code
_entity_poly.pdbx_strand_id
1 'polypeptide(L)'
;MFDVICSEALATKIVSISAEEIDRLNILQATLFCMLRCLTEIELAPDYVLVDGNFYPETKIQGEAVVKGDGRSKSIAAASILAKVTRDRVMVKNAKRYPEWGFEHHKGYPTKKHREAIEKYGLSPLHRRSFQLKPLVKQDYRHSTAQLYLL
;
A
#
# COMPACT_ATOMS: atom_id res chain seq x y z
N MET A 1 -2.86 21.19 0.28
CA MET A 1 -2.24 20.49 1.43
C MET A 1 -0.95 19.77 1.02
N PHE A 2 -0.95 18.89 0.01
CA PHE A 2 0.29 18.24 -0.46
C PHE A 2 1.43 19.24 -0.73
N ASP A 3 1.15 20.27 -1.53
CA ASP A 3 2.18 21.23 -1.94
C ASP A 3 2.68 22.06 -0.75
N VAL A 4 1.81 22.38 0.19
CA VAL A 4 2.15 23.06 1.46
C VAL A 4 3.11 22.21 2.30
N ILE A 5 2.84 20.91 2.44
CA ILE A 5 3.74 20.01 3.17
C ILE A 5 5.12 19.97 2.47
N CYS A 6 5.15 19.88 1.14
CA CYS A 6 6.41 19.85 0.40
C CYS A 6 7.21 21.16 0.52
N SER A 7 6.57 22.31 0.66
CA SER A 7 7.25 23.60 0.79
C SER A 7 7.64 23.95 2.22
N GLU A 8 6.92 23.44 3.22
CA GLU A 8 7.08 23.86 4.62
C GLU A 8 7.75 22.80 5.52
N ALA A 9 7.72 21.52 5.15
CA ALA A 9 8.38 20.49 5.93
C ALA A 9 9.92 20.60 5.81
N LEU A 10 10.62 20.37 6.91
CA LEU A 10 12.10 20.41 6.97
C LEU A 10 12.75 19.45 5.97
N ALA A 11 12.18 18.26 5.82
CA ALA A 11 12.57 17.28 4.82
C ALA A 11 11.40 16.36 4.52
N THR A 12 11.32 15.86 3.28
CA THR A 12 10.35 14.83 2.89
C THR A 12 11.04 13.78 2.03
N LYS A 13 10.60 12.52 2.15
CA LYS A 13 11.06 11.44 1.28
C LYS A 13 9.88 10.53 0.94
N ILE A 14 9.77 10.19 -0.33
CA ILE A 14 8.78 9.26 -0.84
C ILE A 14 9.51 8.14 -1.58
N VAL A 15 9.29 6.92 -1.12
CA VAL A 15 9.79 5.70 -1.77
C VAL A 15 8.59 4.91 -2.27
N SER A 16 8.74 4.28 -3.44
CA SER A 16 7.75 3.38 -4.02
C SER A 16 8.35 1.99 -4.16
N ILE A 17 7.51 0.99 -4.00
CA ILE A 17 7.85 -0.43 -4.16
C ILE A 17 6.94 -1.05 -5.20
N SER A 18 7.51 -1.88 -6.08
CA SER A 18 6.78 -2.50 -7.18
C SER A 18 5.81 -3.59 -6.71
N ALA A 19 4.83 -3.93 -7.53
CA ALA A 19 3.93 -5.05 -7.27
C ALA A 19 4.70 -6.38 -7.15
N GLU A 20 5.74 -6.56 -7.96
CA GLU A 20 6.62 -7.73 -7.93
C GLU A 20 7.41 -7.85 -6.62
N GLU A 21 7.99 -6.74 -6.14
CA GLU A 21 8.66 -6.72 -4.83
C GLU A 21 7.69 -7.02 -3.68
N ILE A 22 6.46 -6.51 -3.75
CA ILE A 22 5.42 -6.82 -2.77
C ILE A 22 5.08 -8.32 -2.82
N ASP A 23 4.96 -8.90 -4.01
CA ASP A 23 4.69 -10.33 -4.19
C ASP A 23 5.83 -11.19 -3.61
N ARG A 24 7.09 -10.75 -3.72
CA ARG A 24 8.26 -11.45 -3.15
C ARG A 24 8.36 -11.34 -1.63
N LEU A 25 8.09 -10.16 -1.07
CA LEU A 25 8.32 -9.88 0.35
C LEU A 25 7.10 -10.14 1.24
N ASN A 26 5.89 -10.16 0.67
CA ASN A 26 4.61 -9.87 1.33
C ASN A 26 4.40 -8.39 1.66
N ILE A 27 3.14 -7.98 1.83
CA ILE A 27 2.75 -6.57 1.99
C ILE A 27 3.29 -5.93 3.27
N LEU A 28 3.39 -6.68 4.37
CA LEU A 28 3.89 -6.15 5.64
C LEU A 28 5.39 -5.85 5.52
N GLN A 29 6.18 -6.82 5.06
CA GLN A 29 7.62 -6.65 4.91
C GLN A 29 7.96 -5.63 3.83
N ALA A 30 7.23 -5.60 2.72
CA ALA A 30 7.37 -4.56 1.70
C ALA A 30 7.09 -3.15 2.25
N THR A 31 6.12 -3.02 3.16
CA THR A 31 5.80 -1.74 3.81
C THR A 31 6.93 -1.31 4.75
N LEU A 32 7.41 -2.22 5.62
CA LEU A 32 8.52 -1.94 6.54
C LEU A 32 9.82 -1.62 5.80
N PHE A 33 10.10 -2.35 4.72
CA PHE A 33 11.25 -2.06 3.86
C PHE A 33 11.15 -0.69 3.19
N CYS A 34 9.96 -0.30 2.71
CA CYS A 34 9.74 1.03 2.16
C CYS A 34 9.94 2.13 3.21
N MET A 35 9.44 1.94 4.43
CA MET A 35 9.65 2.86 5.55
C MET A 35 11.15 2.98 5.89
N LEU A 36 11.86 1.85 6.00
CA LEU A 36 13.30 1.85 6.24
C LEU A 36 14.05 2.63 5.15
N ARG A 37 13.71 2.41 3.88
CA ARG A 37 14.29 3.16 2.76
C ARG A 37 14.02 4.67 2.84
N CYS A 38 12.81 5.06 3.23
CA CYS A 38 12.52 6.48 3.47
C CYS A 38 13.44 7.06 4.56
N LEU A 39 13.65 6.34 5.66
CA LEU A 39 14.53 6.79 6.76
C LEU A 39 16.00 6.86 6.37
N THR A 40 16.47 5.98 5.49
CA THR A 40 17.88 5.99 5.04
C THR A 40 18.16 6.98 3.92
N GLU A 41 17.14 7.36 3.15
CA GLU A 41 17.29 8.22 1.97
C GLU A 41 16.73 9.65 2.16
N ILE A 42 16.21 9.99 3.34
CA ILE A 42 15.78 11.36 3.67
C ILE A 42 17.01 12.23 3.93
N GLU A 43 16.99 13.47 3.43
CA GLU A 43 18.15 14.37 3.49
C GLU A 43 18.51 14.80 4.92
N LEU A 44 17.49 14.92 5.78
CA LEU A 44 17.65 15.25 7.20
C LEU A 44 17.34 14.02 8.05
N ALA A 45 18.38 13.44 8.65
CA ALA A 45 18.24 12.28 9.52
C ALA A 45 17.44 12.64 10.78
N PRO A 46 16.35 11.91 11.10
CA PRO A 46 15.56 12.18 12.30
C PRO A 46 16.19 11.57 13.55
N ASP A 47 16.06 12.25 14.70
CA ASP A 47 16.44 11.72 16.01
C ASP A 47 15.40 10.73 16.56
N TYR A 48 14.12 10.95 16.23
CA TYR A 48 13.00 10.13 16.68
C TYR A 48 11.94 9.99 15.58
N VAL A 49 11.41 8.78 15.38
CA VAL A 49 10.47 8.46 14.30
C VAL A 49 9.14 7.94 14.84
N LEU A 50 8.05 8.47 14.31
CA LEU A 50 6.70 7.95 14.53
C LEU A 50 6.19 7.31 13.24
N VAL A 51 5.77 6.05 13.28
CA VAL A 51 5.15 5.36 12.13
C VAL A 51 3.70 5.00 12.44
N ASP A 52 2.82 5.08 11.45
CA ASP A 52 1.44 4.62 11.61
C ASP A 52 1.37 3.08 11.57
N GLY A 53 0.67 2.50 12.55
CA GLY A 53 0.36 1.07 12.59
C GLY A 53 0.91 0.37 13.83
N ASN A 54 1.14 -0.94 13.68
CA ASN A 54 1.50 -1.84 14.79
C ASN A 54 2.97 -2.25 14.77
N PHE A 55 3.71 -1.93 13.70
CA PHE A 55 5.06 -2.43 13.47
C PHE A 55 5.99 -1.27 13.16
N TYR A 56 7.19 -1.34 13.72
CA TYR A 56 8.26 -0.38 13.49
C TYR A 56 9.34 -1.03 12.60
N PRO A 57 9.90 -0.32 11.61
CA PRO A 57 10.96 -0.87 10.77
C PRO A 57 12.21 -1.20 11.59
N GLU A 58 12.96 -2.22 11.18
CA GLU A 58 14.21 -2.59 11.85
C GLU A 58 15.30 -1.54 11.53
N THR A 59 15.53 -0.61 12.47
CA THR A 59 16.51 0.47 12.35
C THR A 59 17.09 0.82 13.73
N LYS A 60 18.26 1.47 13.73
CA LYS A 60 18.89 2.00 14.95
C LYS A 60 18.29 3.35 15.39
N ILE A 61 17.50 3.99 14.53
CA ILE A 61 16.84 5.27 14.84
C ILE A 61 15.75 5.02 15.87
N GLN A 62 15.75 5.81 16.94
CA GLN A 62 14.74 5.70 17.99
C GLN A 62 13.35 6.02 17.45
N GLY A 63 12.32 5.35 17.95
CA GLY A 63 10.97 5.58 17.46
C GLY A 63 9.96 4.58 17.98
N GLU A 64 8.71 4.76 17.54
CA GLU A 64 7.61 3.89 17.90
C GLU A 64 6.56 3.78 16.79
N ALA A 65 5.79 2.69 16.83
CA ALA A 65 4.61 2.51 16.01
C ALA A 65 3.37 3.02 16.77
N VAL A 66 2.60 3.91 16.13
CA VAL A 66 1.43 4.55 16.70
C VAL A 66 0.19 4.04 15.98
N VAL A 67 -0.66 3.31 16.69
CA VAL A 67 -1.95 2.85 16.16
C VAL A 67 -2.86 4.04 15.91
N LYS A 68 -3.38 4.15 14.67
CA LYS A 68 -4.16 5.30 14.17
C LYS A 68 -3.38 6.60 14.33
N GLY A 69 -2.11 6.55 13.96
CA GLY A 69 -1.14 7.62 14.16
C GLY A 69 -1.48 8.86 13.33
N ASP A 70 -2.15 8.69 12.19
CA ASP A 70 -2.62 9.78 11.35
C ASP A 70 -3.62 10.71 12.05
N GLY A 71 -4.43 10.17 12.96
CA GLY A 71 -5.33 10.95 13.82
C GLY A 71 -4.66 11.53 15.08
N ARG A 72 -3.40 11.17 15.35
CA ARG A 72 -2.71 11.47 16.64
C ARG A 72 -1.43 12.28 16.49
N SER A 73 -0.83 12.30 15.30
CA SER A 73 0.43 12.97 15.01
C SER A 73 0.35 13.73 13.69
N LYS A 74 0.72 15.02 13.74
CA LYS A 74 0.77 15.87 12.53
C LYS A 74 1.80 15.37 11.52
N SER A 75 2.94 14.85 12.00
CA SER A 75 3.99 14.29 11.14
C SER A 75 3.51 13.04 10.41
N ILE A 76 2.78 12.16 11.11
CA ILE A 76 2.17 10.98 10.48
C ILE A 76 1.09 11.41 9.48
N ALA A 77 0.20 12.33 9.86
CA ALA A 77 -0.83 12.84 8.95
C ALA A 77 -0.23 13.44 7.67
N ALA A 78 0.85 14.21 7.79
CA ALA A 78 1.58 14.77 6.66
C ALA A 78 2.18 13.67 5.76
N ALA A 79 2.85 12.68 6.35
CA ALA A 79 3.39 11.53 5.62
C ALA A 79 2.28 10.75 4.88
N SER A 80 1.14 10.50 5.52
CA SER A 80 -0.03 9.84 4.92
C SER A 80 -0.58 10.61 3.73
N ILE A 81 -0.65 11.95 3.80
CA ILE A 81 -1.07 12.79 2.68
C ILE A 81 -0.07 12.69 1.51
N LEU A 82 1.24 12.80 1.79
CA LEU A 82 2.29 12.68 0.77
C LEU A 82 2.22 11.32 0.06
N ALA A 83 2.10 10.23 0.83
CA ALA A 83 2.02 8.88 0.30
C ALA A 83 0.76 8.67 -0.55
N LYS A 84 -0.41 9.08 -0.04
CA LYS A 84 -1.70 8.90 -0.73
C LYS A 84 -1.75 9.68 -2.03
N VAL A 85 -1.43 10.98 -2.01
CA VAL A 85 -1.50 11.84 -3.19
C VAL A 85 -0.49 11.37 -4.24
N THR A 86 0.72 10.97 -3.84
CA THR A 86 1.73 10.45 -4.77
C THR A 86 1.28 9.14 -5.41
N ARG A 87 0.77 8.19 -4.61
CA ARG A 87 0.24 6.92 -5.14
C ARG A 87 -0.90 7.17 -6.13
N ASP A 88 -1.83 8.06 -5.81
CA ASP A 88 -2.98 8.34 -6.67
C ASP A 88 -2.54 8.97 -8.00
N ARG A 89 -1.57 9.88 -7.98
CA ARG A 89 -0.95 10.45 -9.19
C ARG A 89 -0.28 9.36 -10.04
N VAL A 90 0.43 8.42 -9.42
CA VAL A 90 1.04 7.27 -10.12
C VAL A 90 -0.03 6.39 -10.78
N MET A 91 -1.13 6.08 -10.09
CA MET A 91 -2.21 5.27 -10.67
C MET A 91 -2.91 5.97 -11.83
N VAL A 92 -3.14 7.28 -11.75
CA VAL A 92 -3.70 8.08 -12.87
C VAL A 92 -2.74 8.12 -14.05
N LYS A 93 -1.43 8.28 -13.81
CA LYS A 93 -0.43 8.23 -14.88
C LYS A 93 -0.44 6.86 -15.56
N ASN A 94 -0.52 5.79 -14.79
CA ASN A 94 -0.57 4.43 -15.32
C ASN A 94 -1.87 4.08 -16.04
N ALA A 95 -2.99 4.70 -15.67
CA ALA A 95 -4.25 4.55 -16.41
C ALA A 95 -4.10 4.93 -17.90
N LYS A 96 -3.23 5.90 -18.21
CA LYS A 96 -2.93 6.23 -19.61
C LYS A 96 -2.24 5.09 -20.39
N ARG A 97 -1.48 4.25 -19.68
CA ARG A 97 -0.77 3.09 -20.25
C ARG A 97 -1.62 1.82 -20.26
N TYR A 98 -2.55 1.71 -19.31
CA TYR A 98 -3.42 0.56 -19.10
C TYR A 98 -4.89 1.02 -18.99
N PRO A 99 -5.45 1.62 -20.05
CA PRO A 99 -6.76 2.28 -20.00
C PRO A 99 -7.92 1.31 -19.71
N GLU A 100 -7.76 0.03 -20.01
CA GLU A 100 -8.79 -1.00 -19.88
C GLU A 100 -9.17 -1.29 -18.41
N TRP A 101 -8.26 -1.00 -17.47
CA TRP A 101 -8.44 -1.33 -16.05
C TRP A 101 -9.03 -0.22 -15.21
N GLY A 102 -9.23 1.01 -15.71
CA GLY A 102 -9.91 2.08 -14.97
C GLY A 102 -9.16 2.59 -13.71
N PHE A 103 -7.83 2.48 -13.68
CA PHE A 103 -7.00 2.83 -12.53
C PHE A 103 -7.14 4.29 -12.05
N GLU A 104 -7.50 5.21 -12.93
CA GLU A 104 -7.78 6.61 -12.63
C GLU A 104 -8.99 6.78 -11.70
N HIS A 105 -9.91 5.82 -11.65
CA HIS A 105 -11.09 5.89 -10.79
C HIS A 105 -10.86 5.20 -9.45
N HIS A 106 -10.44 3.93 -9.46
CA HIS A 106 -10.34 3.13 -8.23
C HIS A 106 -8.91 2.95 -7.74
N LYS A 107 -7.88 3.51 -8.39
CA LYS A 107 -6.48 3.48 -7.92
C LYS A 107 -5.94 2.08 -7.59
N GLY A 108 -6.49 1.06 -8.24
CA GLY A 108 -6.17 -0.35 -7.98
C GLY A 108 -6.87 -0.99 -6.76
N TYR A 109 -7.76 -0.29 -6.06
CA TYR A 109 -8.60 -0.91 -5.02
C TYR A 109 -9.59 -1.91 -5.64
N PRO A 110 -9.96 -2.99 -4.92
CA PRO A 110 -10.81 -4.08 -5.45
C PRO A 110 -12.30 -3.67 -5.48
N THR A 111 -12.60 -2.61 -6.23
CA THR A 111 -13.98 -2.17 -6.50
C THR A 111 -14.67 -3.14 -7.48
N LYS A 112 -15.99 -3.04 -7.61
CA LYS A 112 -16.75 -3.83 -8.59
C LYS A 112 -16.18 -3.66 -10.01
N LYS A 113 -15.99 -2.40 -10.44
CA LYS A 113 -15.43 -2.06 -11.76
C LYS A 113 -14.03 -2.64 -11.97
N HIS A 114 -13.19 -2.63 -10.94
CA HIS A 114 -11.84 -3.19 -11.05
C HIS A 114 -11.88 -4.70 -11.26
N ARG A 115 -12.75 -5.41 -10.55
CA ARG A 115 -12.93 -6.85 -10.71
C ARG A 115 -13.51 -7.21 -12.07
N GLU A 116 -14.51 -6.48 -12.54
CA GLU A 116 -15.08 -6.64 -13.89
C GLU A 116 -13.99 -6.46 -14.97
N ALA A 117 -13.07 -5.50 -14.79
CA ALA A 117 -11.94 -5.32 -15.71
C ALA A 117 -10.92 -6.48 -15.64
N ILE A 118 -10.62 -7.00 -14.46
CA ILE A 118 -9.75 -8.18 -14.30
C ILE A 118 -10.37 -9.41 -14.94
N GLU A 119 -11.69 -9.63 -14.77
CA GLU A 119 -12.41 -10.74 -15.41
C GLU A 119 -12.38 -10.63 -16.93
N LYS A 120 -12.49 -9.41 -17.47
CA LYS A 120 -12.53 -9.17 -18.91
C LYS A 120 -11.15 -9.18 -19.59
N TYR A 121 -10.13 -8.59 -18.94
CA TYR A 121 -8.83 -8.32 -19.56
C TYR A 121 -7.66 -9.06 -18.88
N GLY A 122 -7.93 -9.81 -17.81
CA GLY A 122 -6.90 -10.43 -16.99
C GLY A 122 -6.16 -9.45 -16.08
N LEU A 123 -5.09 -9.93 -15.46
CA LEU A 123 -4.22 -9.11 -14.60
C LEU A 123 -3.30 -8.24 -15.44
N SER A 124 -3.28 -6.94 -15.17
CA SER A 124 -2.25 -6.02 -15.67
C SER A 124 -0.90 -6.21 -14.95
N PRO A 125 0.21 -5.67 -15.49
CA PRO A 125 1.52 -5.67 -14.82
C PRO A 125 1.56 -4.97 -13.45
N LEU A 126 0.55 -4.15 -13.11
CA LEU A 126 0.47 -3.44 -11.83
C LEU A 126 -0.22 -4.24 -10.73
N HIS A 127 -0.81 -5.38 -11.08
CA HIS A 127 -1.47 -6.24 -10.10
C HIS A 127 -0.45 -7.01 -9.28
N ARG A 128 -0.75 -7.14 -7.99
CA ARG A 128 -0.03 -7.98 -7.04
C ARG A 128 -0.61 -9.38 -7.14
N ARG A 129 0.13 -10.31 -7.73
CA ARG A 129 -0.36 -11.67 -8.01
C ARG A 129 -0.57 -12.48 -6.73
N SER A 130 0.13 -12.14 -5.66
CA SER A 130 -0.03 -12.76 -4.34
C SER A 130 -1.34 -12.39 -3.63
N PHE A 131 -2.05 -11.35 -4.10
CA PHE A 131 -3.26 -10.87 -3.42
C PHE A 131 -4.47 -11.69 -3.84
N GLN A 132 -5.05 -12.41 -2.89
CA GLN A 132 -6.28 -13.18 -3.10
C GLN A 132 -7.51 -12.26 -3.04
N LEU A 133 -8.30 -12.22 -4.11
CA LEU A 133 -9.58 -11.53 -4.11
C LEU A 133 -10.64 -12.45 -3.50
N LYS A 134 -11.39 -11.94 -2.52
CA LYS A 134 -12.59 -12.63 -2.04
C LYS A 134 -13.63 -12.67 -3.17
N PRO A 135 -14.34 -13.80 -3.37
CA PRO A 135 -15.41 -13.89 -4.34
C PRO A 135 -16.45 -12.77 -4.16
N LEU A 136 -16.98 -12.26 -5.27
CA LEU A 136 -18.02 -11.22 -5.30
C LEU A 136 -19.35 -11.70 -4.71
N VAL A 137 -19.61 -13.00 -4.81
CA VAL A 137 -20.78 -13.67 -4.25
C VAL A 137 -20.34 -14.31 -2.94
N LYS A 138 -21.09 -14.07 -1.85
CA LYS A 138 -20.98 -14.94 -0.67
C LYS A 138 -21.33 -16.35 -1.15
N GLN A 139 -20.34 -17.22 -1.30
CA GLN A 139 -20.64 -18.64 -1.30
C GLN A 139 -21.27 -18.93 0.05
N ASP A 140 -22.54 -19.32 0.06
CA ASP A 140 -23.14 -19.95 1.23
C ASP A 140 -22.31 -21.20 1.51
N TYR A 141 -21.38 -21.12 2.45
CA TYR A 141 -20.72 -22.29 3.03
C TYR A 141 -21.75 -23.04 3.87
N ARG A 142 -22.72 -23.67 3.22
CA ARG A 142 -23.39 -24.85 3.72
C ARG A 142 -22.72 -26.02 3.03
N HIS A 143 -21.75 -26.62 3.72
CA HIS A 143 -21.52 -28.06 3.83
C HIS A 143 -20.15 -28.26 4.47
N SER A 144 -20.17 -28.34 5.79
CA SER A 144 -19.20 -29.15 6.53
C SER A 144 -19.37 -30.60 6.10
N THR A 145 -18.44 -31.12 5.31
CA THR A 145 -18.15 -32.55 5.30
C THR A 145 -16.64 -32.69 5.21
N ALA A 146 -16.02 -32.88 6.36
CA ALA A 146 -14.74 -33.56 6.45
C ALA A 146 -14.94 -34.97 5.90
N GLN A 147 -14.48 -35.23 4.68
CA GLN A 147 -14.25 -36.58 4.20
C GLN A 147 -12.75 -36.86 4.31
N LEU A 148 -12.41 -37.43 5.45
CA LEU A 148 -11.19 -38.18 5.67
C LEU A 148 -11.25 -39.40 4.75
N TYR A 149 -10.41 -39.45 3.72
CA TYR A 149 -10.07 -40.70 3.03
C TYR A 149 -8.54 -40.84 3.08
N LEU A 150 -8.06 -41.54 4.11
CA LEU A 150 -6.87 -42.38 4.02
C LEU A 150 -7.36 -43.77 3.61
N LEU A 151 -6.82 -44.29 2.51
CA LEU A 151 -6.46 -45.70 2.43
C LEU A 151 -5.09 -45.85 3.10
#